data_AF-A0A3B4DPG2-F1
#
_entry.id   AF-A0A3B4DPG2-F1
#
_cell.length_a   1.000
_cell.length_b   1.000
_cell.length_c   1.000
_cell.angle_alpha   90.00
_cell.angle_beta   90.00
_cell.angle_gamma   90.00
#
_symmetry.space_group_name_H-M   'P 1'
#
loop_
_entity.id
_entity.type
_entity.pdbx_description
1 polymer ?
#
loop_
_entity_poly.entity_id
_entity_poly.type
_entity_poly.pdbx_seq_one_letter_code
_entity_poly.pdbx_strand_id
1 'polypeptide(L)'
;MDGCVVRLHSVSFNSRVEGGSEAFTAQPIRVNFHQLLRTSDAPELLPKVKNQDVLMAVVALLDSTLPDVGSQDIHETVHSPRANTIILLRDHADVLEEFSGRSHPDSQGELVSLKLPEASQDHQSDSYQLSELYSESEDSCEESCGSEETDHRWSWEHFCAGVPEFLAAARKRREIREEAGEDGEIPSSAVGVECLLVAAAAYERKTLLTGEKVLQLSLLATRKRYRRCGVGRYIIELLKSQSVCGNYDALLAHADSDAIEFFSHCGLMDDPLLNDKFREVRDEWANTTLMSYLPPFTTELKSRNPGFSLSLAGLEVEVNLARMTALSAYQQQAVCVTRLVREVKTLRDQLELQREEVDMLHNELEREKEKRHKIEQMFLEYKLRKTWQLLEGRDSDRGSQTDSGPTSPAEAKPEPGHSA
;
A
#
# COMPACT_ATOMS: atom_id res chain seq x y z
N MET A 1 8.82 13.05 -22.38
CA MET A 1 10.29 12.91 -22.42
C MET A 1 10.59 11.51 -21.91
N ASP A 2 10.51 10.54 -22.82
CA ASP A 2 10.54 9.13 -22.48
C ASP A 2 11.90 8.58 -22.92
N GLY A 3 12.84 8.61 -21.99
CA GLY A 3 14.18 8.04 -22.13
C GLY A 3 14.57 7.39 -20.81
N CYS A 4 15.40 6.34 -20.88
CA CYS A 4 15.89 5.61 -19.72
C CYS A 4 16.75 6.48 -18.78
N VAL A 5 17.28 7.61 -19.28
CA VAL A 5 18.04 8.61 -18.52
C VAL A 5 17.60 10.01 -18.92
N VAL A 6 17.30 10.87 -17.95
CA VAL A 6 17.02 12.29 -18.14
C VAL A 6 17.82 13.10 -17.14
N ARG A 7 18.70 13.98 -17.64
CA ARG A 7 19.50 14.91 -16.83
C ARG A 7 18.75 16.22 -16.66
N LEU A 8 18.66 16.67 -15.42
CA LEU A 8 18.07 17.96 -15.07
C LEU A 8 19.17 19.00 -14.80
N HIS A 9 18.77 20.26 -14.62
CA HIS A 9 19.70 21.34 -14.31
C HIS A 9 20.35 21.14 -12.93
N SER A 10 21.65 21.45 -12.83
CA SER A 10 22.37 21.42 -11.57
C SER A 10 21.84 22.47 -10.61
N VAL A 11 21.91 22.16 -9.32
CA VAL A 11 21.44 23.01 -8.24
C VAL A 11 22.52 23.10 -7.17
N SER A 12 22.70 24.30 -6.62
CA SER A 12 23.59 24.57 -5.49
C SER A 12 22.85 24.41 -4.16
N PHE A 13 23.46 23.70 -3.24
CA PHE A 13 23.00 23.51 -1.86
C PHE A 13 23.97 24.17 -0.90
N ASN A 14 23.44 24.76 0.18
CA ASN A 14 24.27 25.30 1.24
C ASN A 14 24.61 24.18 2.22
N SER A 15 25.88 23.82 2.34
CA SER A 15 26.32 22.87 3.35
C SER A 15 26.34 23.55 4.71
N ARG A 16 25.80 22.88 5.73
CA ARG A 16 26.00 23.22 7.14
C ARG A 16 26.91 22.17 7.76
N VAL A 17 28.15 22.10 7.29
CA VAL A 17 29.18 21.33 8.01
C VAL A 17 29.75 22.24 9.09
N GLU A 18 29.88 21.72 10.31
CA GLU A 18 30.41 22.46 11.45
C GLU A 18 31.79 23.03 11.11
N GLY A 19 31.88 24.35 10.90
CA GLY A 19 33.13 25.06 10.63
C GLY A 19 33.23 25.80 9.29
N GLY A 20 32.33 25.57 8.33
CA GLY A 20 32.39 26.26 7.03
C GLY A 20 31.07 26.23 6.25
N SER A 21 30.63 27.39 5.75
CA SER A 21 29.48 27.51 4.84
C SER A 21 29.94 27.30 3.39
N GLU A 22 30.37 26.10 3.04
CA GLU A 22 30.68 25.76 1.65
C GLU A 22 29.41 25.33 0.92
N ALA A 23 29.11 25.97 -0.20
CA ALA A 23 28.03 25.52 -1.08
C ALA A 23 28.55 24.37 -1.94
N PHE A 24 27.73 23.33 -2.14
CA PHE A 24 28.06 22.26 -3.08
C PHE A 24 27.03 22.20 -4.20
N THR A 25 27.46 21.83 -5.40
CA THR A 25 26.54 21.62 -6.54
C THR A 25 26.20 20.15 -6.69
N ALA A 26 24.95 19.87 -7.06
CA ALA A 26 24.53 18.52 -7.44
C ALA A 26 23.58 18.55 -8.64
N GLN A 27 23.77 17.61 -9.56
CA GLN A 27 22.92 17.38 -10.71
C GLN A 27 21.89 16.27 -10.43
N PRO A 28 20.59 16.53 -10.62
CA PRO A 28 19.57 15.49 -10.57
C PRO A 28 19.54 14.72 -11.89
N ILE A 29 19.55 13.40 -11.80
CA ILE A 29 19.37 12.50 -12.94
C ILE A 29 18.22 11.55 -12.64
N ARG A 30 17.21 11.53 -13.52
CA ARG A 30 16.14 10.53 -13.49
C ARG A 30 16.56 9.33 -14.34
N VAL A 31 16.54 8.14 -13.76
CA VAL A 31 17.03 6.91 -14.38
C VAL A 31 16.01 5.78 -14.20
N ASN A 32 15.80 4.98 -15.22
CA ASN A 32 15.15 3.67 -15.09
C ASN A 32 16.22 2.59 -15.24
N PHE A 33 16.70 2.04 -14.10
CA PHE A 33 17.80 1.07 -14.10
C PHE A 33 17.49 -0.21 -14.85
N HIS A 34 16.23 -0.66 -14.79
CA HIS A 34 15.77 -1.84 -15.52
C HIS A 34 15.95 -1.70 -17.04
N GLN A 35 15.54 -0.56 -17.60
CA GLN A 35 15.71 -0.28 -19.02
C GLN A 35 17.18 0.00 -19.36
N LEU A 36 17.88 0.72 -18.48
CA LEU A 36 19.29 1.08 -18.68
C LEU A 36 20.18 -0.15 -18.83
N LEU A 37 20.07 -1.14 -17.94
CA LEU A 37 20.92 -2.33 -17.94
C LEU A 37 20.57 -3.35 -19.02
N ARG A 38 19.38 -3.24 -19.62
CA ARG A 38 18.95 -4.08 -20.75
C ARG A 38 19.28 -3.51 -22.13
N THR A 39 19.57 -2.22 -22.20
CA THR A 39 19.84 -1.55 -23.48
C THR A 39 21.30 -1.77 -23.86
N SER A 40 21.55 -2.29 -25.07
CA SER A 40 22.91 -2.56 -25.56
C SER A 40 23.74 -1.28 -25.76
N ASP A 41 23.12 -0.19 -26.22
CA ASP A 41 23.69 1.16 -26.32
C ASP A 41 23.14 2.06 -25.20
N ALA A 42 23.29 1.63 -23.95
CA ALA A 42 22.84 2.40 -22.81
C ALA A 42 23.63 3.71 -22.67
N PRO A 43 22.98 4.86 -22.43
CA PRO A 43 23.69 6.09 -22.12
C PRO A 43 24.48 5.92 -20.81
N GLU A 44 25.76 6.34 -20.81
CA GLU A 44 26.56 6.38 -19.59
C GLU A 44 25.95 7.39 -18.61
N LEU A 45 25.77 7.01 -17.33
CA LEU A 45 25.32 7.92 -16.28
C LEU A 45 26.43 8.88 -15.86
N LEU A 46 27.62 8.31 -15.63
CA LEU A 46 28.84 8.99 -15.26
C LEU A 46 29.95 8.58 -16.23
N PRO A 47 30.78 9.53 -16.71
CA PRO A 47 31.88 9.20 -17.61
C PRO A 47 32.83 8.21 -16.95
N LYS A 48 33.22 7.15 -17.66
CA LYS A 48 34.21 6.14 -17.22
C LYS A 48 33.80 5.30 -16.00
N VAL A 49 32.52 5.29 -15.64
CA VAL A 49 31.99 4.45 -14.56
C VAL A 49 30.95 3.48 -15.16
N LYS A 50 31.02 2.20 -14.78
CA LYS A 50 30.00 1.22 -15.18
C LYS A 50 28.65 1.61 -14.55
N ASN A 51 27.56 1.55 -15.33
CA ASN A 51 26.21 1.80 -14.81
C ASN A 51 25.81 0.83 -13.67
N GLN A 52 26.46 -0.34 -13.60
CA GLN A 52 26.31 -1.33 -12.54
C GLN A 52 26.81 -0.78 -11.19
N ASP A 53 27.97 -0.12 -11.20
CA ASP A 53 28.58 0.49 -10.00
C ASP A 53 27.69 1.61 -9.44
N VAL A 54 26.97 2.32 -10.32
CA VAL A 54 25.99 3.33 -9.92
C VAL A 54 24.79 2.68 -9.24
N LEU A 55 24.26 1.58 -9.79
CA LEU A 55 23.19 0.83 -9.14
C LEU A 55 23.63 0.31 -7.76
N MET A 56 24.82 -0.28 -7.66
CA MET A 56 25.39 -0.76 -6.40
C MET A 56 25.54 0.37 -5.38
N ALA A 57 26.08 1.53 -5.78
CA ALA A 57 26.21 2.70 -4.91
C ALA A 57 24.85 3.24 -4.42
N VAL A 58 23.80 3.17 -5.25
CA VAL A 58 22.44 3.57 -4.89
C VAL A 58 21.80 2.59 -3.91
N VAL A 59 21.89 1.29 -4.18
CA VAL A 59 21.39 0.25 -3.27
C VAL A 59 22.11 0.33 -1.93
N ALA A 60 23.43 0.49 -1.92
CA ALA A 60 24.22 0.67 -0.70
C ALA A 60 23.81 1.93 0.08
N LEU A 61 23.48 3.02 -0.61
CA LEU A 61 23.01 4.24 0.06
C LEU A 61 21.66 4.00 0.73
N LEU A 62 20.71 3.40 0.02
CA LEU A 62 19.38 3.10 0.53
C LEU A 62 19.46 2.15 1.72
N ASP A 63 20.23 1.06 1.59
CA ASP A 63 20.47 0.05 2.62
C ASP A 63 21.04 0.68 3.91
N SER A 64 22.06 1.54 3.78
CA SER A 64 22.67 2.22 4.93
C SER A 64 21.74 3.22 5.66
N THR A 65 20.64 3.63 5.02
CA THR A 65 19.70 4.62 5.56
C THR A 65 18.35 4.03 5.95
N LEU A 66 17.99 2.88 5.37
CA LEU A 66 16.73 2.17 5.52
C LEU A 66 17.03 0.70 5.82
N PRO A 67 17.65 0.39 6.98
CA PRO A 67 18.11 -0.96 7.29
C PRO A 67 16.97 -1.97 7.42
N ASP A 68 15.76 -1.52 7.75
CA ASP A 68 14.60 -2.38 8.01
C ASP A 68 13.99 -2.99 6.72
N VAL A 69 14.38 -2.50 5.53
CA VAL A 69 13.83 -2.95 4.24
C VAL A 69 14.61 -4.16 3.69
N GLY A 70 15.90 -4.27 3.98
CA GLY A 70 16.77 -5.32 3.44
C GLY A 70 17.27 -5.02 2.00
N SER A 71 18.52 -5.40 1.73
CA SER A 71 19.21 -5.03 0.48
C SER A 71 18.58 -5.66 -0.78
N GLN A 72 18.01 -6.86 -0.67
CA GLN A 72 17.34 -7.54 -1.78
C GLN A 72 16.07 -6.80 -2.19
N ASP A 73 15.20 -6.47 -1.24
CA ASP A 73 13.94 -5.76 -1.51
C ASP A 73 14.21 -4.34 -2.05
N ILE A 74 15.26 -3.69 -1.57
CA ILE A 74 15.75 -2.41 -2.12
C ILE A 74 16.16 -2.58 -3.59
N HIS A 75 16.98 -3.60 -3.91
CA HIS A 75 17.40 -3.87 -5.28
C HIS A 75 16.20 -4.18 -6.18
N GLU A 76 15.27 -5.03 -5.74
CA GLU A 76 14.05 -5.36 -6.50
C GLU A 76 13.18 -4.13 -6.75
N THR A 77 13.05 -3.24 -5.76
CA THR A 77 12.32 -1.98 -5.88
C THR A 77 12.97 -1.04 -6.88
N VAL A 78 14.29 -0.84 -6.79
CA VAL A 78 15.05 0.08 -7.67
C VAL A 78 15.16 -0.46 -9.11
N HIS A 79 15.27 -1.79 -9.27
CA HIS A 79 15.41 -2.47 -10.55
C HIS A 79 14.06 -2.93 -11.15
N SER A 80 12.93 -2.55 -10.55
CA SER A 80 11.60 -2.83 -11.08
C SER A 80 11.41 -2.15 -12.46
N PRO A 81 10.75 -2.82 -13.43
CA PRO A 81 10.52 -2.27 -14.77
C PRO A 81 9.73 -0.96 -14.77
N ARG A 82 8.90 -0.74 -13.75
CA ARG A 82 8.03 0.44 -13.61
C ARG A 82 8.63 1.51 -12.70
N ALA A 83 9.67 1.17 -11.94
CA ALA A 83 10.35 2.10 -11.06
C ALA A 83 11.24 3.06 -11.85
N ASN A 84 11.26 4.30 -11.39
CA ASN A 84 12.20 5.32 -11.81
C ASN A 84 12.91 5.83 -10.57
N THR A 85 14.20 6.09 -10.69
CA THR A 85 15.04 6.56 -9.59
C THR A 85 15.58 7.94 -9.93
N ILE A 86 15.38 8.91 -9.05
CA ILE A 86 16.10 10.18 -9.08
C ILE A 86 17.34 10.03 -8.23
N ILE A 87 18.51 10.24 -8.83
CA ILE A 87 19.79 10.30 -8.13
C ILE A 87 20.32 11.73 -8.17
N LEU A 88 20.92 12.17 -7.07
CA LEU A 88 21.64 13.44 -6.98
C LEU A 88 23.14 13.15 -6.92
N LEU A 89 23.85 13.62 -7.94
CA LEU A 89 25.29 13.42 -8.10
C LEU A 89 26.02 14.77 -8.06
N ARG A 90 27.14 14.84 -7.35
CA ARG A 90 28.03 16.00 -7.41
C ARG A 90 28.92 15.97 -8.63
N ASP A 91 29.44 17.13 -9.00
CA ASP A 91 30.52 17.20 -9.98
C ASP A 91 31.79 16.56 -9.41
N HIS A 92 32.56 15.91 -10.28
CA HIS A 92 33.82 15.25 -9.93
C HIS A 92 34.88 16.26 -9.51
N ALA A 93 34.93 17.42 -10.17
CA ALA A 93 35.84 18.51 -9.84
C ALA A 93 35.59 19.08 -8.43
N ASP A 94 34.33 19.39 -8.10
CA ASP A 94 33.95 19.91 -6.78
C ASP A 94 34.36 18.97 -5.64
N VAL A 95 34.31 17.67 -5.87
CA VAL A 95 34.66 16.66 -4.86
C VAL A 95 36.17 16.50 -4.71
N LEU A 96 36.93 16.62 -5.81
CA LEU A 96 38.38 16.64 -5.76
C LEU A 96 38.90 17.86 -4.99
N GLU A 97 38.36 19.05 -5.28
CA GLU A 97 38.73 20.27 -4.56
C GLU A 97 38.44 20.16 -3.06
N GLU A 98 37.29 19.59 -2.67
CA GLU A 98 36.97 19.36 -1.26
C GLU A 98 38.00 18.45 -0.59
N PHE A 99 38.45 17.39 -1.25
CA PHE A 99 39.43 16.49 -0.66
C PHE A 99 40.82 17.12 -0.57
N SER A 100 41.21 17.98 -1.51
CA SER A 100 42.48 18.71 -1.46
C SER A 100 42.47 19.90 -0.48
N GLY A 101 41.30 20.32 0.02
CA GLY A 101 41.14 21.49 0.90
C GLY A 101 40.90 21.17 2.38
N ARG A 102 40.83 19.89 2.78
CA ARG A 102 40.56 19.50 4.18
C ARG A 102 41.82 19.64 5.05
N SER A 103 41.87 20.68 5.88
CA SER A 103 42.67 20.70 7.12
C SER A 103 41.81 20.16 8.27
N HIS A 104 42.23 19.10 8.97
CA HIS A 104 41.51 18.58 10.13
C HIS A 104 41.26 19.69 11.18
N PRO A 105 40.02 19.84 11.72
CA PRO A 105 39.87 20.45 13.03
C PRO A 105 40.42 19.47 14.08
N ASP A 106 41.32 19.98 14.91
CA ASP A 106 42.00 19.26 15.99
C ASP A 106 41.07 18.31 16.77
N SER A 107 41.55 17.08 16.91
CA SER A 107 41.06 16.09 17.85
C SER A 107 41.31 16.56 19.28
N GLN A 108 40.30 17.15 19.93
CA GLN A 108 40.22 17.24 21.39
C GLN A 108 38.79 17.56 21.85
N GLY A 109 38.07 16.57 22.39
CA GLY A 109 36.73 16.78 22.96
C GLY A 109 35.98 15.51 23.37
N GLU A 110 36.39 14.94 24.51
CA GLU A 110 35.62 14.05 25.42
C GLU A 110 34.85 12.84 24.87
N LEU A 111 35.48 11.68 25.12
CA LEU A 111 34.89 10.35 25.23
C LEU A 111 33.71 10.34 26.23
N VAL A 112 32.47 10.44 25.76
CA VAL A 112 31.28 10.07 26.54
C VAL A 112 30.75 8.73 26.02
N SER A 113 31.12 7.67 26.74
CA SER A 113 30.58 6.33 26.56
C SER A 113 29.10 6.33 26.94
N LEU A 114 28.21 6.31 25.94
CA LEU A 114 26.81 5.99 26.12
C LEU A 114 26.62 4.50 25.81
N LYS A 115 26.64 3.68 26.86
CA LYS A 115 26.14 2.31 26.81
C LYS A 115 24.62 2.37 26.59
N LEU A 116 24.12 1.82 25.48
CA LEU A 116 22.73 1.40 25.34
C LEU A 116 22.63 -0.13 25.40
N PRO A 117 21.46 -0.67 25.82
CA PRO A 117 21.35 -1.98 26.42
C PRO A 117 21.39 -3.12 25.40
N GLU A 118 22.01 -4.22 25.81
CA GLU A 118 21.90 -5.52 25.18
C GLU A 118 20.42 -5.96 25.14
N ALA A 119 19.92 -6.21 23.93
CA ALA A 119 18.74 -7.04 23.70
C ALA A 119 19.14 -8.12 22.68
N SER A 120 19.28 -9.33 23.19
CA SER A 120 19.44 -10.58 22.45
C SER A 120 18.20 -10.90 21.60
N GLN A 121 18.38 -11.29 20.33
CA GLN A 121 18.08 -12.63 19.79
C GLN A 121 18.14 -12.65 18.26
N ASP A 122 18.98 -13.55 17.76
CA ASP A 122 19.06 -14.20 16.45
C ASP A 122 18.04 -13.82 15.36
N HIS A 123 18.53 -13.09 14.35
CA HIS A 123 18.16 -13.32 12.96
C HIS A 123 19.43 -13.27 12.10
N GLN A 124 19.85 -14.43 11.60
CA GLN A 124 20.81 -14.55 10.50
C GLN A 124 20.17 -13.93 9.25
N SER A 125 20.44 -12.65 9.03
CA SER A 125 20.25 -12.03 7.72
C SER A 125 21.61 -12.02 7.04
N ASP A 126 21.69 -12.60 5.84
CA ASP A 126 22.83 -12.49 4.92
C ASP A 126 23.00 -11.02 4.49
N SER A 127 23.45 -10.19 5.43
CA SER A 127 23.73 -8.77 5.23
C SER A 127 25.02 -8.67 4.42
N TYR A 128 24.90 -8.59 3.10
CA TYR A 128 25.99 -8.08 2.27
C TYR A 128 26.44 -6.73 2.86
N GLN A 129 27.73 -6.60 3.18
CA GLN A 129 28.35 -5.46 3.88
C GLN A 129 28.30 -4.11 3.12
N LEU A 130 27.27 -3.85 2.32
CA LEU A 130 27.06 -2.61 1.57
C LEU A 130 26.99 -1.37 2.47
N SER A 131 26.57 -1.57 3.73
CA SER A 131 26.59 -0.55 4.77
C SER A 131 28.01 0.01 5.04
N GLU A 132 29.09 -0.74 4.81
CA GLU A 132 30.48 -0.29 4.99
C GLU A 132 30.87 0.85 4.03
N LEU A 133 30.22 0.97 2.88
CA LEU A 133 30.54 1.99 1.87
C LEU A 133 30.32 3.41 2.42
N TYR A 134 29.32 3.57 3.29
CA TYR A 134 28.91 4.84 3.88
C TYR A 134 29.01 4.87 5.42
N SER A 135 29.46 3.79 6.06
CA SER A 135 29.77 3.76 7.49
C SER A 135 31.17 4.32 7.73
N GLU A 136 31.29 5.24 8.68
CA GLU A 136 32.54 5.91 9.09
C GLU A 136 33.26 5.16 10.23
N SER A 137 32.92 3.89 10.47
CA SER A 137 33.55 3.05 11.50
C SER A 137 34.14 1.79 10.89
N GLU A 138 35.40 1.53 11.25
CA GLU A 138 36.24 0.42 10.81
C GLU A 138 35.77 -0.89 11.44
N ASP A 139 35.37 -1.87 10.63
CA ASP A 139 35.51 -3.28 10.97
C ASP A 139 35.71 -4.07 9.67
N SER A 140 36.79 -4.82 9.63
CA SER A 140 37.25 -5.63 8.51
C SER A 140 36.94 -7.08 8.81
N CYS A 141 36.28 -7.81 7.91
CA CYS A 141 36.44 -9.26 7.77
C CYS A 141 36.07 -9.74 6.36
N GLU A 142 36.82 -10.74 5.91
CA GLU A 142 36.69 -11.46 4.64
C GLU A 142 35.66 -12.60 4.79
N GLU A 143 34.92 -12.94 3.73
CA GLU A 143 34.78 -14.34 3.30
C GLU A 143 34.04 -14.55 1.96
N SER A 144 34.26 -15.78 1.47
CA SER A 144 34.10 -16.37 0.14
C SER A 144 32.65 -16.72 -0.22
N CYS A 145 32.34 -16.74 -1.52
CA CYS A 145 31.19 -17.49 -2.07
C CYS A 145 31.59 -18.21 -3.36
N GLY A 146 31.38 -19.53 -3.37
CA GLY A 146 31.51 -20.39 -4.55
C GLY A 146 30.29 -20.26 -5.46
N SER A 147 30.53 -20.32 -6.76
CA SER A 147 29.53 -20.17 -7.82
C SER A 147 29.27 -21.48 -8.56
N GLU A 148 28.01 -21.76 -8.86
CA GLU A 148 27.61 -22.57 -10.01
C GLU A 148 26.69 -21.73 -10.91
N GLU A 149 26.94 -21.77 -12.22
CA GLU A 149 26.29 -20.95 -13.23
C GLU A 149 24.91 -21.48 -13.65
N THR A 150 23.97 -20.57 -13.94
CA THR A 150 23.39 -20.30 -15.29
C THR A 150 21.98 -19.70 -15.18
N ASP A 151 21.80 -18.41 -15.53
CA ASP A 151 20.84 -17.95 -16.57
C ASP A 151 20.91 -16.42 -16.78
N HIS A 152 20.73 -15.95 -18.02
CA HIS A 152 20.95 -14.57 -18.47
C HIS A 152 19.84 -13.56 -18.10
N ARG A 153 19.47 -13.48 -16.82
CA ARG A 153 18.64 -12.38 -16.29
C ARG A 153 19.52 -11.57 -15.34
N TRP A 154 19.46 -10.23 -15.41
CA TRP A 154 20.14 -9.36 -14.44
C TRP A 154 19.46 -9.51 -13.07
N SER A 155 19.75 -10.65 -12.42
CA SER A 155 19.13 -11.14 -11.19
C SER A 155 19.89 -10.59 -9.99
N TRP A 156 19.30 -10.77 -8.82
CA TRP A 156 19.94 -10.51 -7.54
C TRP A 156 21.32 -11.19 -7.43
N GLU A 157 21.49 -12.40 -7.98
CA GLU A 157 22.77 -13.11 -7.95
C GLU A 157 23.85 -12.39 -8.78
N HIS A 158 23.50 -11.89 -9.96
CA HIS A 158 24.43 -11.10 -10.78
C HIS A 158 24.80 -9.78 -10.08
N PHE A 159 23.85 -9.17 -9.36
CA PHE A 159 24.14 -8.02 -8.53
C PHE A 159 25.14 -8.39 -7.43
N CYS A 160 24.86 -9.43 -6.65
CA CYS A 160 25.73 -9.89 -5.56
C CYS A 160 27.14 -10.30 -6.05
N ALA A 161 27.27 -10.89 -7.23
CA ALA A 161 28.57 -11.25 -7.80
C ALA A 161 29.48 -10.03 -8.04
N GLY A 162 28.91 -8.87 -8.36
CA GLY A 162 29.66 -7.63 -8.58
C GLY A 162 29.99 -6.83 -7.31
N VAL A 163 29.28 -7.10 -6.20
CA VAL A 163 29.43 -6.34 -4.94
C VAL A 163 30.85 -6.42 -4.37
N PRO A 164 31.51 -7.60 -4.27
CA PRO A 164 32.86 -7.70 -3.73
C PRO A 164 33.90 -6.90 -4.52
N GLU A 165 33.85 -6.94 -5.86
CA GLU A 165 34.76 -6.17 -6.73
C GLU A 165 34.57 -4.66 -6.51
N PHE A 166 33.31 -4.22 -6.42
CA PHE A 166 32.96 -2.83 -6.18
C PHE A 166 33.45 -2.33 -4.81
N LEU A 167 33.23 -3.12 -3.74
CA LEU A 167 33.69 -2.79 -2.39
C LEU A 167 35.22 -2.74 -2.32
N ALA A 168 35.93 -3.72 -2.90
CA ALA A 168 37.38 -3.73 -2.95
C ALA A 168 37.93 -2.51 -3.69
N ALA A 169 37.31 -2.12 -4.81
CA ALA A 169 37.69 -0.91 -5.54
C ALA A 169 37.44 0.37 -4.74
N ALA A 170 36.34 0.45 -3.97
CA ALA A 170 36.05 1.57 -3.09
C ALA A 170 37.01 1.67 -1.90
N ARG A 171 37.38 0.53 -1.28
CA ARG A 171 38.40 0.46 -0.22
C ARG A 171 39.76 0.94 -0.73
N LYS A 172 40.21 0.44 -1.88
CA LYS A 172 41.46 0.89 -2.51
C LYS A 172 41.46 2.40 -2.80
N ARG A 173 40.34 2.96 -3.28
CA ARG A 173 40.20 4.41 -3.46
C ARG A 173 40.26 5.18 -2.15
N ARG A 174 39.76 4.59 -1.04
CA ARG A 174 39.85 5.17 0.30
C ARG A 174 41.29 5.17 0.82
N GLU A 175 42.00 4.05 0.71
CA GLU A 175 43.42 3.92 1.05
C GLU A 175 44.28 4.95 0.31
N ILE A 176 44.07 5.12 -1.01
CA ILE A 176 44.80 6.14 -1.80
C ILE A 176 44.57 7.56 -1.25
N ARG A 177 43.35 7.86 -0.75
CA ARG A 177 43.05 9.18 -0.15
C ARG A 177 43.72 9.35 1.21
N GLU A 178 43.80 8.27 2.00
CA GLU A 178 44.46 8.28 3.30
C GLU A 178 45.99 8.40 3.17
N GLU A 179 46.59 7.68 2.21
CA GLU A 179 48.02 7.74 1.91
C GLU A 179 48.46 9.09 1.34
N ALA A 180 47.59 9.77 0.59
CA ALA A 180 47.88 11.09 0.03
C ALA A 180 48.02 12.18 1.10
N GLY A 181 47.38 12.02 2.28
CA GLY A 181 47.42 13.01 3.36
C GLY A 181 46.78 14.36 2.98
N GLU A 182 46.88 15.35 3.88
CA GLU A 182 46.22 16.67 3.72
C GLU A 182 46.87 17.57 2.65
N ASP A 183 48.17 17.37 2.37
CA ASP A 183 48.96 18.19 1.44
C ASP A 183 49.20 17.50 0.08
N GLY A 184 48.74 16.25 -0.09
CA GLY A 184 48.96 15.47 -1.31
C GLY A 184 47.94 15.78 -2.40
N GLU A 185 48.41 15.88 -3.65
CA GLU A 185 47.52 15.92 -4.81
C GLU A 185 46.76 14.59 -4.93
N ILE A 186 45.47 14.60 -4.60
CA ILE A 186 44.62 13.43 -4.70
C ILE A 186 44.33 13.13 -6.17
N PRO A 187 44.69 11.94 -6.69
CA PRO A 187 44.50 11.65 -8.09
C PRO A 187 43.01 11.52 -8.43
N SER A 188 42.62 11.91 -9.65
CA SER A 188 41.24 11.82 -10.12
C SER A 188 40.64 10.40 -10.05
N SER A 189 41.48 9.36 -10.06
CA SER A 189 41.08 7.96 -9.91
C SER A 189 40.66 7.57 -8.49
N ALA A 190 40.98 8.40 -7.50
CA ALA A 190 40.62 8.17 -6.10
C ALA A 190 39.17 8.58 -5.80
N VAL A 191 38.48 9.29 -6.69
CA VAL A 191 37.07 9.67 -6.50
C VAL A 191 36.16 8.73 -7.28
N GLY A 192 35.46 7.84 -6.57
CA GLY A 192 34.47 6.93 -7.14
C GLY A 192 33.03 7.43 -6.96
N VAL A 193 32.08 6.64 -7.46
CA VAL A 193 30.64 6.95 -7.38
C VAL A 193 30.17 7.13 -5.95
N GLU A 194 30.77 6.37 -5.02
CA GLU A 194 30.50 6.45 -3.58
C GLU A 194 30.79 7.84 -2.99
N CYS A 195 31.64 8.64 -3.63
CA CYS A 195 31.93 10.01 -3.23
C CYS A 195 30.98 11.03 -3.88
N LEU A 196 30.50 10.74 -5.10
CA LEU A 196 29.67 11.63 -5.89
C LEU A 196 28.19 11.56 -5.49
N LEU A 197 27.70 10.41 -5.02
CA LEU A 197 26.30 10.21 -4.67
C LEU A 197 25.92 10.96 -3.38
N VAL A 198 24.89 11.80 -3.49
CA VAL A 198 24.34 12.63 -2.39
C VAL A 198 23.07 12.01 -1.83
N ALA A 199 22.15 11.67 -2.72
CA ALA A 199 20.82 11.16 -2.38
C ALA A 199 20.22 10.36 -3.54
N ALA A 200 19.28 9.49 -3.21
CA ALA A 200 18.54 8.68 -4.16
C ALA A 200 17.08 8.56 -3.73
N ALA A 201 16.17 8.53 -4.70
CA ALA A 201 14.75 8.30 -4.47
C ALA A 201 14.13 7.44 -5.57
N ALA A 202 13.54 6.32 -5.19
CA ALA A 202 12.86 5.40 -6.10
C ALA A 202 11.35 5.61 -6.02
N TYR A 203 10.71 5.79 -7.18
CA TYR A 203 9.28 6.00 -7.28
C TYR A 203 8.68 5.23 -8.46
N GLU A 204 7.41 4.88 -8.35
CA GLU A 204 6.64 4.22 -9.40
C GLU A 204 5.40 5.04 -9.76
N ARG A 205 5.01 5.01 -11.04
CA ARG A 205 3.71 5.53 -11.46
C ARG A 205 2.73 4.36 -11.65
N LYS A 206 1.70 4.33 -10.80
CA LYS A 206 0.63 3.33 -10.82
C LYS A 206 -0.67 3.96 -11.31
N THR A 207 -1.54 3.12 -11.85
CA THR A 207 -2.93 3.50 -12.17
C THR A 207 -3.82 2.59 -11.35
N LEU A 208 -4.60 3.18 -10.45
CA LEU A 208 -5.47 2.46 -9.53
C LEU A 208 -6.70 1.90 -10.26
N LEU A 209 -7.42 0.98 -9.62
CA LEU A 209 -8.66 0.42 -10.18
C LEU A 209 -9.74 1.51 -10.34
N THR A 210 -9.67 2.55 -9.52
CA THR A 210 -10.51 3.76 -9.63
C THR A 210 -10.24 4.59 -10.89
N GLY A 211 -9.17 4.30 -11.63
CA GLY A 211 -8.74 5.03 -12.82
C GLY A 211 -7.75 6.16 -12.55
N GLU A 212 -7.45 6.43 -11.28
CA GLU A 212 -6.55 7.52 -10.87
C GLU A 212 -5.08 7.16 -11.07
N LYS A 213 -4.31 8.13 -11.55
CA LYS A 213 -2.87 8.01 -11.76
C LYS A 213 -2.14 8.48 -10.53
N VAL A 214 -1.45 7.57 -9.88
CA VAL A 214 -0.75 7.84 -8.64
C VAL A 214 0.75 7.74 -8.85
N LEU A 215 1.49 8.69 -8.28
CA LEU A 215 2.93 8.66 -8.17
C LEU A 215 3.28 8.16 -6.77
N GLN A 216 3.81 6.95 -6.64
CA GLN A 216 4.19 6.38 -5.36
C GLN A 216 5.69 6.51 -5.15
N LEU A 217 6.10 7.21 -4.10
CA LEU A 217 7.46 7.21 -3.60
C LEU A 217 7.66 5.95 -2.75
N SER A 218 8.53 5.05 -3.20
CA SER A 218 8.81 3.78 -2.53
C SER A 218 9.98 3.91 -1.56
N LEU A 219 11.09 4.53 -1.99
CA LEU A 219 12.28 4.68 -1.16
C LEU A 219 12.86 6.08 -1.33
N LEU A 220 13.35 6.67 -0.23
CA LEU A 220 14.04 7.96 -0.22
C LEU A 220 15.21 7.92 0.77
N ALA A 221 16.41 8.18 0.28
CA ALA A 221 17.62 8.23 1.09
C ALA A 221 18.44 9.48 0.80
N THR A 222 18.96 10.09 1.86
CA THR A 222 19.99 11.14 1.77
C THR A 222 21.16 10.75 2.65
N ARG A 223 22.38 10.83 2.12
CA ARG A 223 23.61 10.51 2.84
C ARG A 223 23.74 11.38 4.08
N LYS A 224 24.21 10.81 5.20
CA LYS A 224 24.26 11.46 6.52
C LYS A 224 24.87 12.87 6.48
N ARG A 225 26.03 13.03 5.82
CA ARG A 225 26.74 14.32 5.63
C ARG A 225 25.93 15.43 4.94
N TYR A 226 24.89 15.09 4.17
CA TYR A 226 24.06 16.05 3.44
C TYR A 226 22.64 16.18 4.01
N ARG A 227 22.36 15.54 5.15
CA ARG A 227 21.10 15.74 5.86
C ARG A 227 21.01 17.20 6.33
N ARG A 228 19.78 17.73 6.44
CA ARG A 228 19.50 19.14 6.80
C ARG A 228 20.02 20.19 5.81
N CYS A 229 20.59 19.81 4.67
CA CYS A 229 20.99 20.73 3.58
C CYS A 229 19.86 21.01 2.57
N GLY A 230 18.63 20.53 2.82
CA GLY A 230 17.48 20.70 1.93
C GLY A 230 17.42 19.71 0.76
N VAL A 231 18.35 18.74 0.68
CA VAL A 231 18.43 17.74 -0.40
C VAL A 231 17.16 16.91 -0.51
N GLY A 232 16.68 16.32 0.58
CA GLY A 232 15.45 15.53 0.58
C GLY A 232 14.23 16.35 0.16
N ARG A 233 14.10 17.58 0.69
CA ARG A 233 13.02 18.50 0.30
C ARG A 233 13.06 18.80 -1.20
N TYR A 234 14.25 19.03 -1.75
CA TYR A 234 14.42 19.28 -3.18
C TYR A 234 13.99 18.09 -4.04
N ILE A 235 14.30 16.85 -3.62
CA ILE A 235 13.79 15.66 -4.31
C ILE A 235 12.26 15.63 -4.30
N ILE A 236 11.62 15.91 -3.16
CA ILE A 236 10.16 15.95 -3.10
C ILE A 236 9.59 17.05 -4.02
N GLU A 237 10.21 18.22 -4.09
CA GLU A 237 9.82 19.27 -5.04
C GLU A 237 9.98 18.83 -6.51
N LEU A 238 11.01 18.04 -6.83
CA LEU A 238 11.14 17.44 -8.16
C LEU A 238 10.01 16.44 -8.45
N LEU A 239 9.63 15.62 -7.47
CA LEU A 239 8.51 14.68 -7.60
C LEU A 239 7.16 15.39 -7.73
N LYS A 240 7.00 16.55 -7.08
CA LYS A 240 5.83 17.42 -7.23
C LYS A 240 5.72 18.03 -8.63
N SER A 241 6.83 18.10 -9.36
CA SER A 241 6.87 18.68 -10.69
C SER A 241 6.40 17.68 -11.74
N GLN A 242 5.17 17.85 -12.22
CA GLN A 242 4.60 17.00 -13.27
C GLN A 242 5.39 17.04 -14.59
N SER A 243 6.21 18.07 -14.84
CA SER A 243 7.11 18.07 -16.00
C SER A 243 8.22 17.00 -15.89
N VAL A 244 8.59 16.61 -14.67
CA VAL A 244 9.65 15.63 -14.40
C VAL A 244 9.09 14.22 -14.30
N CYS A 245 8.00 14.02 -13.55
CA CYS A 245 7.42 12.69 -13.29
C CYS A 245 6.26 12.32 -14.24
N GLY A 246 5.83 13.26 -15.08
CA GLY A 246 4.63 13.14 -15.90
C GLY A 246 3.36 13.48 -15.13
N ASN A 247 2.21 13.44 -15.81
CA ASN A 247 0.92 13.77 -15.20
C ASN A 247 0.50 12.68 -14.20
N TYR A 248 0.14 13.10 -12.99
CA TYR A 248 -0.39 12.27 -11.92
C TYR A 248 -1.41 13.08 -11.11
N ASP A 249 -2.34 12.38 -10.47
CA ASP A 249 -3.46 12.94 -9.70
C ASP A 249 -3.12 13.05 -8.20
N ALA A 250 -2.26 12.17 -7.69
CA ALA A 250 -1.75 12.23 -6.31
C ALA A 250 -0.31 11.69 -6.22
N LEU A 251 0.49 12.27 -5.33
CA LEU A 251 1.79 11.75 -4.90
C LEU A 251 1.61 11.08 -3.53
N LEU A 252 1.97 9.81 -3.42
CA LEU A 252 1.89 9.04 -2.18
C LEU A 252 3.28 8.71 -1.66
N ALA A 253 3.44 8.72 -0.35
CA ALA A 253 4.62 8.23 0.33
C ALA A 253 4.20 7.43 1.56
N HIS A 254 4.92 6.34 1.82
CA HIS A 254 4.87 5.64 3.10
C HIS A 254 5.93 6.26 4.01
N ALA A 255 5.48 6.88 5.09
CA ALA A 255 6.36 7.54 6.05
C ALA A 255 6.50 6.67 7.30
N ASP A 256 7.74 6.40 7.69
CA ASP A 256 8.05 5.89 9.02
C ASP A 256 7.75 6.96 10.07
N SER A 257 7.58 6.56 11.33
CA SER A 257 7.27 7.45 12.45
C SER A 257 8.18 8.69 12.51
N ASP A 258 9.47 8.53 12.22
CA ASP A 258 10.45 9.61 12.25
C ASP A 258 10.41 10.53 11.01
N ALA A 259 9.81 10.05 9.91
CA ALA A 259 9.76 10.76 8.64
C ALA A 259 8.43 11.53 8.43
N ILE A 260 7.40 11.29 9.25
CA ILE A 260 6.08 11.94 9.13
C ILE A 260 6.22 13.46 9.15
N GLU A 261 6.99 14.00 10.10
CA GLU A 261 7.21 15.45 10.18
C GLU A 261 7.89 15.97 8.92
N PHE A 262 8.90 15.27 8.40
CA PHE A 262 9.60 15.67 7.16
C PHE A 262 8.63 15.77 5.97
N PHE A 263 7.78 14.76 5.78
CA PHE A 263 6.80 14.74 4.69
C PHE A 263 5.71 15.80 4.88
N SER A 264 5.27 16.04 6.11
CA SER A 264 4.33 17.11 6.46
C SER A 264 4.89 18.50 6.13
N HIS A 265 6.15 18.76 6.45
CA HIS A 265 6.84 20.00 6.04
C HIS A 265 7.00 20.13 4.52
N CYS A 266 6.99 19.00 3.80
CA CYS A 266 6.93 18.97 2.35
C CYS A 266 5.49 19.05 1.81
N GLY A 267 4.48 19.25 2.65
CA GLY A 267 3.08 19.45 2.24
C GLY A 267 2.31 18.16 1.92
N LEU A 268 2.82 16.99 2.31
CA LEU A 268 2.03 15.76 2.30
C LEU A 268 1.13 15.73 3.54
N MET A 269 -0.07 15.17 3.39
CA MET A 269 -1.09 15.08 4.42
C MET A 269 -1.30 13.62 4.86
N ASP A 270 -1.46 13.43 6.15
CA ASP A 270 -1.75 12.14 6.81
C ASP A 270 -3.25 11.94 7.10
N ASP A 271 -4.15 12.71 6.46
CA ASP A 271 -5.60 12.61 6.65
C ASP A 271 -6.11 11.19 6.33
N PRO A 272 -6.64 10.43 7.32
CA PRO A 272 -7.07 9.05 7.11
C PRO A 272 -8.21 8.91 6.11
N LEU A 273 -9.15 9.87 6.06
CA LEU A 273 -10.30 9.81 5.15
C LEU A 273 -9.87 10.06 3.71
N LEU A 274 -8.96 11.01 3.51
CA LEU A 274 -8.41 11.28 2.18
C LEU A 274 -7.56 10.10 1.71
N ASN A 275 -6.70 9.58 2.59
CA ASN A 275 -5.78 8.50 2.26
C ASN A 275 -6.49 7.14 2.12
N ASP A 276 -7.72 6.99 2.62
CA ASP A 276 -8.55 5.79 2.37
C ASP A 276 -8.92 5.62 0.90
N LYS A 277 -8.93 6.71 0.12
CA LYS A 277 -9.07 6.67 -1.33
C LYS A 277 -7.98 5.85 -2.01
N PHE A 278 -6.79 5.79 -1.40
CA PHE A 278 -5.61 5.11 -1.92
C PHE A 278 -5.33 3.79 -1.19
N ARG A 279 -6.36 3.18 -0.58
CA ARG A 279 -6.24 1.95 0.22
C ARG A 279 -5.57 0.80 -0.53
N GLU A 280 -5.69 0.74 -1.86
CA GLU A 280 -5.00 -0.26 -2.71
C GLU A 280 -3.47 -0.27 -2.52
N VAL A 281 -2.88 0.89 -2.21
CA VAL A 281 -1.42 1.05 -2.03
C VAL A 281 -1.00 0.90 -0.56
N ARG A 282 -1.96 0.98 0.38
CA ARG A 282 -1.70 1.00 1.83
C ARG A 282 -1.01 -0.28 2.31
N ASP A 283 -1.38 -1.43 1.77
CA ASP A 283 -0.96 -2.75 2.28
C ASP A 283 0.45 -3.18 1.82
N GLU A 284 1.17 -2.33 1.08
CA GLU A 284 2.52 -2.66 0.56
C GLU A 284 3.62 -2.55 1.62
N TRP A 285 3.44 -1.74 2.67
CA TRP A 285 4.44 -1.49 3.70
C TRP A 285 3.87 -1.65 5.10
N ALA A 286 4.53 -2.44 5.95
CA ALA A 286 4.15 -2.62 7.35
C ALA A 286 4.66 -1.45 8.21
N ASN A 287 3.92 -1.09 9.27
CA ASN A 287 4.31 -0.09 10.27
C ASN A 287 4.57 1.34 9.73
N THR A 288 4.03 1.67 8.55
CA THR A 288 4.16 3.00 7.94
C THR A 288 2.83 3.76 7.95
N THR A 289 2.93 5.09 7.94
CA THR A 289 1.79 5.98 7.73
C THR A 289 1.74 6.41 6.27
N LEU A 290 0.65 6.09 5.58
CA LEU A 290 0.41 6.57 4.22
C LEU A 290 0.12 8.08 4.26
N MET A 291 0.91 8.85 3.53
CA MET A 291 0.73 10.29 3.36
C MET A 291 0.54 10.64 1.87
N SER A 292 -0.32 11.62 1.58
CA SER A 292 -0.63 12.03 0.21
C SER A 292 -0.42 13.52 -0.03
N TYR A 293 0.06 13.87 -1.23
CA TYR A 293 0.08 15.22 -1.76
C TYR A 293 -0.78 15.29 -3.00
N LEU A 294 -1.69 16.26 -3.01
CA LEU A 294 -2.56 16.55 -4.16
C LEU A 294 -1.99 17.75 -4.93
N PRO A 295 -1.54 17.57 -6.18
CA PRO A 295 -1.05 18.67 -6.99
C PRO A 295 -2.20 19.66 -7.30
N PRO A 296 -1.88 20.97 -7.44
CA PRO A 296 -2.89 21.96 -7.79
C PRO A 296 -3.43 21.72 -9.21
N PHE A 297 -4.70 22.07 -9.46
CA PHE A 297 -5.33 21.96 -10.78
C PHE A 297 -4.64 22.81 -11.88
N THR A 298 -3.80 23.77 -11.48
CA THR A 298 -3.11 24.71 -12.38
C THR A 298 -1.79 24.19 -12.94
N THR A 299 -1.47 22.90 -12.79
CA THR A 299 -0.25 22.32 -13.39
C THR A 299 -0.26 22.36 -14.92
N GLU A 300 -1.44 22.51 -15.55
CA GLU A 300 -1.58 22.75 -16.99
C GLU A 300 -1.56 24.25 -17.33
N LEU A 301 -0.62 24.71 -18.17
CA LEU A 301 -0.52 26.13 -18.57
C LEU A 301 -1.82 26.72 -19.13
N LYS A 302 -2.72 25.89 -19.67
CA LYS A 302 -3.98 26.29 -20.30
C LYS A 302 -5.05 26.74 -19.29
N SER A 303 -4.94 26.37 -18.01
CA SER A 303 -5.92 26.71 -16.97
C SER A 303 -5.57 27.97 -16.17
N ARG A 304 -4.42 28.61 -16.48
CA ARG A 304 -3.97 29.81 -15.78
C ARG A 304 -4.72 31.04 -16.31
N ASN A 305 -5.67 31.55 -15.52
CA ASN A 305 -6.33 32.84 -15.78
C ASN A 305 -5.51 33.98 -15.13
N PRO A 306 -4.72 34.75 -15.90
CA PRO A 306 -3.82 35.76 -15.34
C PRO A 306 -4.53 36.97 -14.71
N GLY A 307 -5.84 37.14 -14.95
CA GLY A 307 -6.62 38.26 -14.42
C GLY A 307 -7.49 37.93 -13.18
N PHE A 308 -7.39 36.71 -12.63
CA PHE A 308 -8.23 36.31 -11.50
C PHE A 308 -7.52 36.59 -10.18
N SER A 309 -7.90 37.69 -9.51
CA SER A 309 -7.45 38.00 -8.15
C SER A 309 -8.60 37.76 -7.18
N LEU A 310 -8.56 36.64 -6.45
CA LEU A 310 -9.47 36.37 -5.35
C LEU A 310 -8.72 36.58 -4.02
N SER A 311 -9.36 37.16 -3.02
CA SER A 311 -8.76 37.27 -1.69
C SER A 311 -8.56 35.88 -1.09
N LEU A 312 -7.33 35.51 -0.76
CA LEU A 312 -7.01 34.20 -0.17
C LEU A 312 -7.86 33.90 1.08
N ALA A 313 -8.06 34.90 1.94
CA ALA A 313 -8.89 34.76 3.13
C ALA A 313 -10.36 34.43 2.80
N GLY A 314 -10.93 35.05 1.76
CA GLY A 314 -12.30 34.75 1.32
C GLY A 314 -12.42 33.33 0.77
N LEU A 315 -11.45 32.91 -0.05
CA LEU A 315 -11.39 31.54 -0.58
C LEU A 315 -11.26 30.51 0.55
N GLU A 316 -10.41 30.77 1.55
CA GLU A 316 -10.22 29.88 2.69
C GLU A 316 -11.52 29.70 3.49
N VAL A 317 -12.30 30.77 3.68
CA VAL A 317 -13.62 30.68 4.32
C VAL A 317 -14.59 29.88 3.47
N GLU A 318 -14.65 30.11 2.15
CA GLU A 318 -15.51 29.35 1.23
C GLU A 318 -15.15 27.86 1.19
N VAL A 319 -13.86 27.53 1.13
CA VAL A 319 -13.36 26.14 1.15
C VAL A 319 -13.72 25.47 2.47
N ASN A 320 -13.56 26.18 3.60
CA ASN A 320 -13.95 25.65 4.91
C ASN A 320 -15.46 25.41 5.00
N LEU A 321 -16.28 26.34 4.50
CA LEU A 321 -17.74 26.17 4.45
C LEU A 321 -18.11 24.97 3.57
N ALA A 322 -17.51 24.85 2.39
CA ALA A 322 -17.72 23.71 1.49
C ALA A 322 -17.35 22.39 2.19
N ARG A 323 -16.20 22.33 2.87
CA ARG A 323 -15.79 21.16 3.65
C ARG A 323 -16.78 20.80 4.75
N MET A 324 -17.28 21.79 5.50
CA MET A 324 -18.29 21.57 6.54
C MET A 324 -19.62 21.05 5.96
N THR A 325 -20.09 21.63 4.86
CA THR A 325 -21.33 21.19 4.20
C THR A 325 -21.20 19.78 3.63
N ALA A 326 -20.07 19.44 3.02
CA ALA A 326 -19.77 18.11 2.51
C ALA A 326 -19.71 17.07 3.66
N LEU A 327 -19.05 17.40 4.76
CA LEU A 327 -18.98 16.53 5.94
C LEU A 327 -20.38 16.27 6.52
N SER A 328 -21.23 17.30 6.61
CA SER A 328 -22.60 17.17 7.10
C SER A 328 -23.43 16.25 6.19
N ALA A 329 -23.33 16.42 4.87
CA ALA A 329 -24.01 15.57 3.90
C ALA A 329 -23.54 14.10 4.01
N TYR A 330 -22.23 13.87 4.11
CA TYR A 330 -21.65 12.54 4.32
C TYR A 330 -22.17 11.88 5.60
N GLN A 331 -22.20 12.62 6.71
CA GLN A 331 -22.74 12.12 7.99
C GLN A 331 -24.21 11.71 7.87
N GLN A 332 -25.05 12.52 7.21
CA GLN A 332 -26.45 12.17 6.97
C GLN A 332 -26.60 10.91 6.13
N GLN A 333 -25.79 10.77 5.07
CA GLN A 333 -25.79 9.59 4.21
C GLN A 333 -25.34 8.34 5.00
N ALA A 334 -24.28 8.43 5.80
CA ALA A 334 -23.77 7.33 6.61
C ALA A 334 -24.80 6.85 7.65
N VAL A 335 -25.53 7.78 8.30
CA VAL A 335 -26.63 7.45 9.21
C VAL A 335 -27.75 6.72 8.48
N CYS A 336 -28.16 7.22 7.30
CA CYS A 336 -29.21 6.59 6.50
C CYS A 336 -28.84 5.16 6.10
N VAL A 337 -27.64 4.96 5.53
CA VAL A 337 -27.14 3.64 5.12
C VAL A 337 -27.06 2.70 6.33
N THR A 338 -26.53 3.16 7.45
CA THR A 338 -26.44 2.34 8.68
C THR A 338 -27.82 1.90 9.18
N ARG A 339 -28.81 2.81 9.15
CA ARG A 339 -30.19 2.48 9.52
C ARG A 339 -30.78 1.47 8.55
N LEU A 340 -30.63 1.68 7.24
CA LEU A 340 -31.10 0.73 6.22
C LEU A 340 -30.50 -0.66 6.43
N VAL A 341 -29.21 -0.77 6.71
CA VAL A 341 -28.55 -2.06 6.99
C VAL A 341 -29.17 -2.73 8.23
N ARG A 342 -29.48 -1.97 9.27
CA ARG A 342 -30.15 -2.51 10.48
C ARG A 342 -31.57 -2.96 10.17
N GLU A 343 -32.35 -2.15 9.47
CA GLU A 343 -33.71 -2.49 9.05
C GLU A 343 -33.72 -3.76 8.19
N VAL A 344 -32.81 -3.88 7.22
CA VAL A 344 -32.70 -5.09 6.39
C VAL A 344 -32.38 -6.33 7.23
N LYS A 345 -31.54 -6.21 8.27
CA LYS A 345 -31.28 -7.31 9.20
C LYS A 345 -32.54 -7.68 9.99
N THR A 346 -33.20 -6.70 10.61
CA THR A 346 -34.43 -6.93 11.37
C THR A 346 -35.54 -7.53 10.51
N LEU A 347 -35.70 -7.06 9.27
CA LEU A 347 -36.68 -7.61 8.33
C LEU A 347 -36.33 -9.05 7.91
N ARG A 348 -35.05 -9.38 7.76
CA ARG A 348 -34.63 -10.78 7.52
C ARG A 348 -34.96 -11.67 8.70
N ASP A 349 -34.66 -11.23 9.92
CA ASP A 349 -34.97 -11.99 11.13
C ASP A 349 -36.50 -12.20 11.28
N GLN A 350 -37.30 -11.18 10.95
CA GLN A 350 -38.76 -11.29 10.94
C GLN A 350 -39.27 -12.25 9.86
N LEU A 351 -38.69 -12.22 8.66
CA LEU A 351 -39.05 -13.16 7.59
C LEU A 351 -38.72 -14.61 7.95
N GLU A 352 -37.61 -14.84 8.65
CA GLU A 352 -37.26 -16.17 9.17
C GLU A 352 -38.30 -16.66 10.18
N LEU A 353 -38.67 -15.83 11.16
CA LEU A 353 -39.72 -16.17 12.13
C LEU A 353 -41.08 -16.44 11.47
N GLN A 354 -41.48 -15.60 10.51
CA GLN A 354 -42.73 -15.81 9.77
C GLN A 354 -42.69 -17.10 8.95
N ARG A 355 -41.52 -17.47 8.41
CA ARG A 355 -41.36 -18.73 7.68
C ARG A 355 -41.53 -19.94 8.60
N GLU A 356 -40.93 -19.89 9.79
CA GLU A 356 -41.09 -20.93 10.81
C GLU A 356 -42.56 -21.09 11.23
N GLU A 357 -43.28 -19.98 11.43
CA GLU A 357 -44.70 -20.00 11.77
C GLU A 357 -45.56 -20.59 10.64
N VAL A 358 -45.29 -20.23 9.38
CA VAL A 358 -45.95 -20.81 8.21
C VAL A 358 -45.71 -22.31 8.14
N ASP A 359 -44.47 -22.77 8.37
CA ASP A 359 -44.13 -24.18 8.36
C ASP A 359 -44.84 -24.94 9.50
N MET A 360 -44.96 -24.34 10.70
CA MET A 360 -45.75 -24.93 11.79
C MET A 360 -47.22 -25.08 11.42
N LEU A 361 -47.86 -24.01 10.93
CA LEU A 361 -49.26 -24.01 10.52
C LEU A 361 -49.51 -25.00 9.38
N HIS A 362 -48.58 -25.11 8.43
CA HIS A 362 -48.64 -26.10 7.36
C HIS A 362 -48.63 -27.54 7.92
N ASN A 363 -47.73 -27.82 8.86
CA ASN A 363 -47.66 -29.13 9.51
C ASN A 363 -48.92 -29.45 10.32
N GLU A 364 -49.52 -28.47 10.99
CA GLU A 364 -50.81 -28.66 11.69
C GLU A 364 -51.95 -28.93 10.71
N LEU A 365 -52.00 -28.19 9.60
CA LEU A 365 -53.00 -28.39 8.56
C LEU A 365 -52.91 -29.80 7.96
N GLU A 366 -51.71 -30.30 7.67
CA GLU A 366 -51.52 -31.67 7.17
C GLU A 366 -51.95 -32.72 8.20
N ARG A 367 -51.65 -32.53 9.49
CA ARG A 367 -52.16 -33.42 10.56
C ARG A 367 -53.68 -33.45 10.63
N GLU A 368 -54.34 -32.29 10.51
CA GLU A 368 -55.81 -32.23 10.51
C GLU A 368 -56.41 -32.87 9.25
N LYS A 369 -55.78 -32.70 8.09
CA LYS A 369 -56.18 -33.43 6.86
C LYS A 369 -56.07 -34.94 7.04
N GLU A 370 -54.98 -35.44 7.62
CA GLU A 370 -54.81 -36.87 7.91
C GLU A 370 -55.86 -37.39 8.88
N LYS A 371 -56.15 -36.66 9.97
CA LYS A 371 -57.20 -37.03 10.94
C LYS A 371 -58.55 -37.09 10.26
N ARG A 372 -58.88 -36.08 9.46
CA ARG A 372 -60.14 -36.04 8.70
C ARG A 372 -60.22 -37.21 7.72
N HIS A 373 -59.14 -37.52 7.00
CA HIS A 373 -59.09 -38.67 6.10
C HIS A 373 -59.32 -39.99 6.83
N LYS A 374 -58.69 -40.19 8.00
CA LYS A 374 -58.91 -41.37 8.86
C LYS A 374 -60.36 -41.47 9.31
N ILE A 375 -60.98 -40.37 9.73
CA ILE A 375 -62.39 -40.36 10.13
C ILE A 375 -63.30 -40.68 8.94
N GLU A 376 -63.05 -40.09 7.77
CA GLU A 376 -63.80 -40.36 6.55
C GLU A 376 -63.67 -41.84 6.13
N GLN A 377 -62.47 -42.42 6.23
CA GLN A 377 -62.23 -43.84 5.97
C GLN A 377 -62.99 -44.73 6.97
N MET A 378 -62.87 -44.46 8.27
CA MET A 378 -63.60 -45.19 9.32
C MET A 378 -65.12 -45.11 9.11
N PHE A 379 -65.62 -43.95 8.70
CA PHE A 379 -67.02 -43.75 8.37
C PHE A 379 -67.46 -44.54 7.13
N LEU A 380 -66.60 -44.60 6.10
CA LEU A 380 -66.84 -45.43 4.92
C LEU A 380 -66.88 -46.91 5.27
N GLU A 381 -65.92 -47.39 6.06
CA GLU A 381 -65.87 -48.77 6.55
C GLU A 381 -67.11 -49.10 7.39
N TYR A 382 -67.53 -48.21 8.28
CA TYR A 382 -68.77 -48.36 9.03
C TYR A 382 -69.99 -48.47 8.10
N LYS A 383 -70.10 -47.60 7.08
CA LYS A 383 -71.18 -47.67 6.09
C LYS A 383 -71.16 -48.99 5.33
N LEU A 384 -70.00 -49.43 4.86
CA LEU A 384 -69.82 -50.71 4.19
C LEU A 384 -70.25 -51.86 5.10
N ARG A 385 -69.79 -51.89 6.35
CA ARG A 385 -70.16 -52.93 7.32
C ARG A 385 -71.65 -52.96 7.58
N LYS A 386 -72.29 -51.80 7.72
CA LYS A 386 -73.75 -51.69 7.86
C LYS A 386 -74.49 -52.19 6.62
N THR A 387 -74.00 -51.88 5.42
CA THR A 387 -74.59 -52.41 4.17
C THR A 387 -74.41 -53.92 4.04
N TRP A 388 -73.27 -54.47 4.46
CA TRP A 388 -73.04 -55.91 4.51
C TRP A 388 -73.96 -56.61 5.51
N GLN A 389 -74.14 -56.05 6.71
CA GLN A 389 -75.10 -56.57 7.70
C GLN A 389 -76.55 -56.51 7.19
N LEU A 390 -76.92 -55.48 6.43
CA LEU A 390 -78.24 -55.40 5.78
C LEU A 390 -78.40 -56.42 4.65
N LEU A 391 -77.31 -56.82 3.99
CA LEU A 391 -77.33 -57.86 2.95
C LEU A 391 -77.37 -59.27 3.58
N GLU A 392 -76.58 -59.54 4.62
CA GLU A 392 -76.60 -60.80 5.38
C GLU A 392 -77.91 -61.00 6.16
N GLY A 393 -78.50 -59.92 6.68
CA GLY A 393 -79.84 -59.93 7.26
C GLY A 393 -80.93 -60.21 6.23
N ARG A 394 -80.68 -59.94 4.94
CA ARG A 394 -81.61 -60.24 3.84
C ARG A 394 -81.55 -61.71 3.39
N ASP A 395 -80.43 -62.39 3.64
CA ASP A 395 -80.28 -63.83 3.40
C ASP A 395 -80.81 -64.68 4.56
N SER A 396 -80.92 -64.13 5.78
CA SER A 396 -81.59 -64.80 6.90
C SER A 396 -83.13 -64.65 6.89
N ASP A 397 -83.68 -63.68 6.14
CA ASP A 397 -85.12 -63.39 6.07
C ASP A 397 -85.81 -63.87 4.77
N ARG A 398 -85.21 -64.77 4.00
CA ARG A 398 -85.93 -65.58 2.99
C ARG A 398 -86.70 -66.75 3.64
N GLY A 399 -87.39 -66.47 4.73
CA GLY A 399 -88.08 -67.47 5.54
C GLY A 399 -89.30 -66.94 6.28
N SER A 400 -90.03 -65.94 5.78
CA SER A 400 -91.48 -65.77 5.98
C SER A 400 -91.95 -64.38 5.52
N GLN A 401 -92.57 -64.32 4.34
CA GLN A 401 -93.47 -63.23 3.96
C GLN A 401 -94.91 -63.67 4.24
N THR A 402 -95.57 -62.97 5.16
CA THR A 402 -97.01 -62.61 5.12
C THR A 402 -97.10 -61.29 5.88
N ASP A 403 -97.20 -60.14 5.23
CA ASP A 403 -98.41 -59.52 4.68
C ASP A 403 -99.18 -58.72 5.74
N SER A 404 -99.08 -57.39 5.62
CA SER A 404 -100.12 -56.37 5.86
C SER A 404 -99.48 -55.01 6.18
N GLY A 405 -99.66 -54.04 5.27
CA GLY A 405 -99.64 -52.62 5.64
C GLY A 405 -101.01 -52.19 6.16
N PRO A 406 -101.35 -50.90 6.21
CA PRO A 406 -100.51 -49.68 6.26
C PRO A 406 -100.96 -48.74 7.40
N THR A 407 -100.21 -47.68 7.73
CA THR A 407 -100.78 -46.35 8.10
C THR A 407 -99.68 -45.30 8.36
N SER A 408 -99.73 -44.18 7.62
CA SER A 408 -99.43 -42.83 8.13
C SER A 408 -100.68 -42.32 8.87
N PRO A 409 -100.66 -41.31 9.79
CA PRO A 409 -100.00 -40.01 9.56
C PRO A 409 -99.51 -39.23 10.82
N ALA A 410 -99.01 -38.01 10.56
CA ALA A 410 -99.12 -36.78 11.36
C ALA A 410 -98.13 -36.62 12.55
N GLU A 411 -97.20 -35.66 12.46
CA GLU A 411 -97.28 -34.27 12.97
C GLU A 411 -96.81 -34.12 14.42
N ALA A 412 -95.74 -33.35 14.63
CA ALA A 412 -95.69 -32.22 15.57
C ALA A 412 -94.27 -31.62 15.65
N LYS A 413 -94.11 -30.49 14.96
CA LYS A 413 -93.59 -29.17 15.37
C LYS A 413 -92.67 -28.99 16.62
N PRO A 414 -91.95 -27.85 16.69
CA PRO A 414 -90.58 -27.74 17.18
C PRO A 414 -90.44 -26.90 18.48
N GLU A 415 -89.18 -26.53 18.76
CA GLU A 415 -88.71 -25.42 19.62
C GLU A 415 -88.52 -25.70 21.14
N PRO A 416 -87.85 -24.81 21.90
CA PRO A 416 -86.40 -24.57 21.91
C PRO A 416 -85.87 -24.55 23.36
N GLY A 417 -84.56 -24.34 23.58
CA GLY A 417 -84.01 -24.27 24.93
C GLY A 417 -82.74 -23.45 25.00
N HIS A 418 -82.92 -22.19 25.37
CA HIS A 418 -81.92 -21.14 25.57
C HIS A 418 -81.20 -21.24 26.92
N SER A 419 -79.97 -20.70 26.94
CA SER A 419 -79.29 -19.98 28.04
C SER A 419 -78.70 -20.83 29.19
N ALA A 420 -77.52 -20.50 29.73
CA ALA A 420 -76.85 -19.20 29.87
C ALA A 420 -75.35 -19.23 29.54
#